data_AF-A0A327WY97-F1
#
_entry.id   AF-A0A327WY97-F1
#
_cell.length_a   1.000
_cell.length_b   1.000
_cell.length_c   1.000
_cell.angle_alpha   90.00
_cell.angle_beta   90.00
_cell.angle_gamma   90.00
#
_symmetry.space_group_name_H-M   'P 1'
#
loop_
_entity.id
_entity.type
_entity.pdbx_description
1 polymer ?
#
loop_
_entity_poly.entity_id
_entity_poly.type
_entity_poly.pdbx_seq_one_letter_code
_entity_poly.pdbx_strand_id
1 'polypeptide(L)' 'MGGIGIWQLLIIAVIVLLLFGSKKLRGIGGDLGAALRGFKKEMHEDDKPKHQDNVEHKKTDADFESTTQTRDKHSDKRD' A
#
# COMPACT_ATOMS: atom_id res chain seq x y z
N MET A 1 -10.57 16.76 30.82
CA MET A 1 -10.32 15.35 30.44
C MET A 1 -9.80 15.35 29.01
N GLY A 2 -8.49 15.34 28.83
CA GLY A 2 -7.83 15.51 27.54
C GLY A 2 -8.04 14.30 26.63
N GLY A 3 -8.59 14.52 25.45
CA GLY A 3 -8.80 13.49 24.44
C GLY A 3 -7.49 13.03 23.80
N ILE A 4 -7.53 11.85 23.19
CA ILE A 4 -6.45 11.34 22.35
C ILE A 4 -6.35 12.25 21.12
N GLY A 5 -5.28 13.03 21.04
CA GLY A 5 -5.01 13.89 19.90
C GLY A 5 -4.35 13.14 18.74
N ILE A 6 -4.39 13.78 17.57
CA ILE A 6 -3.79 13.25 16.33
C ILE A 6 -2.29 12.99 16.50
N TRP A 7 -1.60 13.80 17.29
CA TRP A 7 -0.17 13.64 17.59
C TRP A 7 0.14 12.35 18.36
N GLN A 8 -0.73 11.97 19.31
CA GLN A 8 -0.58 10.73 20.08
C GLN A 8 -0.81 9.51 19.19
N LEU A 9 -1.78 9.57 18.28
CA LEU A 9 -2.04 8.48 17.33
C LEU A 9 -0.86 8.25 16.38
N LEU A 10 -0.19 9.31 15.90
CA LEU A 10 1.02 9.17 15.08
C LEU A 10 2.15 8.47 15.82
N ILE A 11 2.39 8.84 17.08
CA ILE A 11 3.42 8.20 17.93
C ILE A 11 3.12 6.69 18.09
N ILE A 12 1.86 6.35 18.38
CA ILE A 12 1.44 4.94 18.51
C ILE A 12 1.63 4.20 17.18
N ALA A 13 1.25 4.81 16.05
CA ALA A 13 1.40 4.21 14.73
C ALA A 13 2.87 3.90 14.40
N VAL A 14 3.80 4.79 14.75
CA VAL A 14 5.24 4.56 14.57
C VAL A 14 5.71 3.37 15.41
N ILE A 15 5.29 3.27 16.67
CA ILE A 15 5.64 2.13 17.53
C ILE A 15 5.13 0.81 16.93
N VAL A 16 3.87 0.77 16.48
CA VAL A 16 3.29 -0.41 15.82
C VAL A 16 4.07 -0.76 14.55
N LEU A 17 4.44 0.22 13.74
CA LEU A 17 5.28 0.03 12.55
C LEU A 17 6.64 -0.59 12.87
N LEU A 18 7.28 -0.19 13.98
CA LEU A 18 8.56 -0.75 14.42
C LEU A 18 8.41 -2.17 14.96
N LEU A 19 7.33 -2.48 15.70
CA LEU A 19 7.08 -3.81 16.26
C LEU A 19 6.71 -4.84 15.19
N PHE A 20 5.81 -4.48 14.28
CA PHE A 20 5.31 -5.38 13.25
C PHE A 20 6.14 -5.35 11.97
N GLY A 21 6.93 -4.29 11.78
CA GLY A 21 7.66 -4.01 10.55
C GLY A 21 6.76 -3.52 9.41
N SER A 22 7.31 -2.67 8.54
CA SER A 22 6.59 -2.14 7.37
C SER A 22 6.16 -3.22 6.38
N LYS A 23 6.89 -4.35 6.30
CA LYS A 23 6.62 -5.43 5.34
C LYS A 23 5.30 -6.17 5.63
N LYS A 24 5.01 -6.48 6.90
CA LYS A 24 3.73 -7.09 7.30
C LYS A 24 2.57 -6.12 7.16
N LEU A 25 2.78 -4.86 7.56
CA LEU A 25 1.75 -3.83 7.47
C LEU A 25 1.43 -3.46 6.02
N ARG A 26 2.39 -3.52 5.09
CA ARG A 26 2.13 -3.25 3.67
C ARG A 26 1.37 -4.37 2.98
N GLY A 27 1.60 -5.63 3.36
CA GLY A 27 0.82 -6.76 2.88
C GLY A 27 -0.66 -6.63 3.30
N ILE A 28 -0.91 -6.59 4.61
CA ILE A 28 -2.27 -6.52 5.15
C ILE A 28 -2.95 -5.17 4.85
N GLY A 29 -2.19 -4.07 4.87
CA GLY A 29 -2.67 -2.73 4.57
C GLY A 29 -3.01 -2.52 3.10
N GLY A 30 -2.39 -3.25 2.17
CA GLY A 30 -2.77 -3.25 0.75
C GLY A 30 -4.18 -3.80 0.55
N ASP A 31 -4.47 -4.95 1.15
CA ASP A 31 -5.78 -5.62 1.04
C ASP A 31 -6.88 -4.81 1.74
N LEU A 32 -6.63 -4.34 2.96
CA LEU A 32 -7.56 -3.48 3.70
C LEU A 32 -7.74 -2.13 3.00
N GLY A 33 -6.67 -1.55 2.45
CA GLY A 33 -6.73 -0.29 1.71
C GLY A 33 -7.55 -0.40 0.44
N ALA A 34 -7.45 -1.50 -0.29
CA ALA A 34 -8.26 -1.77 -1.47
C ALA A 34 -9.76 -1.88 -1.13
N ALA A 35 -10.09 -2.60 -0.06
CA ALA A 35 -11.47 -2.73 0.42
C ALA A 35 -12.06 -1.37 0.87
N LEU A 36 -11.30 -0.60 1.65
CA LEU A 36 -11.71 0.73 2.11
C LEU A 36 -11.82 1.76 0.97
N ARG A 37 -11.03 1.62 -0.11
CA ARG A 37 -11.09 2.50 -1.28
C ARG A 37 -12.39 2.31 -2.08
N GLY A 38 -12.88 1.07 -2.20
CA GLY A 38 -14.21 0.79 -2.77
C GLY A 38 -15.32 1.39 -1.91
N PHE A 39 -15.26 1.16 -0.60
CA PHE A 39 -16.22 1.72 0.37
C PHE A 39 -16.28 3.25 0.33
N LYS A 40 -15.13 3.93 0.32
CA LYS A 40 -15.10 5.40 0.22
C LYS A 40 -15.60 5.90 -1.14
N LYS A 41 -15.34 5.17 -2.22
CA LYS A 41 -15.80 5.53 -3.56
C LYS A 41 -17.33 5.47 -3.64
N GLU A 42 -17.94 4.40 -3.14
CA GLU A 42 -19.40 4.26 -3.08
C GLU A 42 -20.04 5.32 -2.18
N MET A 43 -19.45 5.57 -1.00
CA MET A 43 -19.92 6.63 -0.09
C MET A 43 -19.83 8.06 -0.66
N HIS A 44 -18.93 8.30 -1.62
CA HIS A 44 -18.75 9.60 -2.27
C HIS A 44 -19.49 9.69 -3.62
N GLU A 45 -19.90 8.57 -4.23
CA GLU A 45 -20.66 8.53 -5.48
C GLU A 45 -22.13 8.97 -5.31
N ASP A 46 -22.66 8.98 -4.08
CA ASP A 46 -23.99 9.53 -3.78
C ASP A 46 -24.06 11.07 -3.90
N ASP A 47 -22.92 11.80 -3.99
CA ASP A 47 -22.88 13.28 -3.98
C ASP A 47 -22.41 13.92 -5.32
N LYS A 48 -21.93 13.15 -6.32
CA LYS A 48 -21.57 13.70 -7.67
C LYS A 48 -21.76 12.71 -8.83
N PRO A 49 -22.12 13.20 -10.04
CA PRO A 49 -22.30 12.35 -11.22
C PRO A 49 -20.94 11.82 -11.72
N LYS A 50 -20.89 10.50 -11.79
CA LYS A 50 -19.87 9.58 -12.32
C LYS A 50 -18.81 10.17 -13.26
N HIS A 51 -17.55 10.13 -12.83
CA HIS A 51 -16.42 9.95 -13.74
C HIS A 51 -15.73 8.62 -13.40
N GLN A 52 -16.02 7.63 -14.25
CA GLN A 52 -15.30 6.35 -14.27
C GLN A 52 -13.93 6.61 -14.88
N ASP A 53 -12.88 6.63 -14.06
CA ASP A 53 -11.53 6.49 -14.56
C ASP A 53 -11.09 5.04 -14.36
N ASN A 54 -10.72 4.43 -15.49
CA ASN A 54 -10.22 3.07 -15.63
C ASN A 54 -9.05 2.85 -14.66
N VAL A 55 -9.24 2.02 -13.63
CA VAL A 55 -8.09 1.36 -13.01
C VAL A 55 -7.79 0.14 -13.87
N GLU A 56 -7.23 0.45 -15.04
CA GLU A 56 -6.42 -0.47 -15.81
C GLU A 56 -5.41 -1.10 -14.87
N HIS A 57 -5.28 -2.40 -15.06
CA HIS A 57 -4.41 -3.33 -14.37
C HIS A 57 -2.93 -2.95 -14.58
N LYS A 58 -2.48 -1.83 -14.02
CA LYS A 58 -1.06 -1.53 -13.91
C LYS A 58 -0.58 -2.13 -12.60
N LYS A 59 -0.13 -3.39 -12.71
CA LYS A 59 0.95 -3.92 -11.88
C LYS A 59 2.11 -2.93 -11.96
N THR A 60 2.06 -1.89 -11.14
CA THR A 60 3.19 -1.02 -10.89
C THR A 60 3.66 -1.45 -9.54
N ASP A 61 4.59 -2.40 -9.56
CA ASP A 61 5.80 -2.35 -8.77
C ASP A 61 5.74 -1.28 -7.68
N ALA A 62 5.08 -1.61 -6.56
CA ALA A 62 5.51 -1.05 -5.30
C ALA A 62 6.78 -1.80 -4.91
N ASP A 63 7.81 -1.85 -5.75
CA ASP A 63 9.10 -2.40 -5.39
C ASP A 63 9.77 -1.36 -4.48
N PHE A 64 9.49 -1.48 -3.17
CA PHE A 64 10.28 -0.78 -2.15
C PHE A 64 11.49 -1.68 -1.94
N GLU A 65 12.55 -1.32 -2.65
CA GLU A 65 13.83 -1.96 -2.73
C GLU A 65 14.26 -2.60 -1.38
N SER A 66 14.52 -3.89 -1.43
CA SER A 66 15.41 -4.55 -0.47
C SER A 66 16.19 -5.61 -1.23
N THR A 67 17.28 -5.15 -1.84
CA THR A 67 18.52 -5.89 -2.14
C THR A 67 18.53 -7.33 -1.66
N THR A 68 18.60 -8.29 -2.60
CA THR A 68 19.47 -9.49 -2.51
C THR A 68 19.69 -10.07 -3.92
N GLN A 69 20.89 -9.79 -4.44
CA GLN A 69 21.71 -10.62 -5.35
C GLN A 69 21.11 -11.13 -6.67
N THR A 70 21.38 -10.37 -7.73
CA THR A 70 21.57 -10.92 -9.08
C THR A 70 23.03 -11.39 -9.23
N ARG A 71 23.27 -12.70 -9.22
CA ARG A 71 24.45 -13.32 -9.84
C ARG A 71 24.11 -14.73 -10.32
N ASP A 72 23.43 -14.82 -11.45
CA ASP A 72 23.55 -15.96 -12.34
C ASP A 72 23.57 -15.44 -13.78
N LYS A 73 24.79 -15.12 -14.26
CA LYS A 73 25.07 -15.00 -15.68
C LYS A 73 25.02 -16.42 -16.27
N HIS A 74 23.85 -16.82 -16.74
CA HIS A 74 23.73 -17.89 -17.71
C HIS A 74 23.05 -17.33 -18.96
N SER A 75 23.86 -16.79 -19.87
CA SER A 75 23.47 -16.62 -21.27
C SER A 75 24.47 -17.41 -22.11
N ASP A 76 24.13 -18.70 -22.24
CA ASP A 76 24.51 -19.55 -23.36
C ASP A 76 23.99 -18.92 -24.66
N LYS A 77 24.92 -18.71 -25.61
CA LYS A 77 24.85 -19.06 -27.05
C LYS A 77 23.70 -18.52 -27.93
N ARG A 78 24.14 -18.09 -29.13
CA ARG A 78 23.42 -17.69 -30.36
C ARG A 78 23.12 -16.19 -30.40
N ASP A 79 23.63 -15.40 -31.34
CA ASP A 79 24.03 -15.65 -32.74
C ASP A 79 25.32 -14.87 -33.12
#